data_AF-A0A937NTI5-F1
#
_entry.id   AF-A0A937NTI5-F1
#
_cell.length_a   1.000
_cell.length_b   1.000
_cell.length_c   1.000
_cell.angle_alpha   90.00
_cell.angle_beta   90.00
_cell.angle_gamma   90.00
#
_symmetry.space_group_name_H-M   'P 1'
#
loop_
_entity.id
_entity.type
_entity.pdbx_description
1 polymer ?
#
loop_
_entity_poly.entity_id
_entity_poly.type
_entity_poly.pdbx_seq_one_letter_code
_entity_poly.pdbx_strand_id
1 'polypeptide(L)'
;MTRDPFAGILDPFAWWDISATYDRYSGFFDLAIYCSIFIALAHVVFTRRFTGRPGKVMATAIGLALGISLTLAQQQFGWNLRQAGPIAVFIALLLVGFLVLHVLLRVHVAWKLAVPLTYVLLYLFVRAMSPSMLQAVASRVPFINLLSAIIFLICVWQVGVALWPKGRGHGETAASDSSFIAGLDRKHEQREVKVEKRIRKRLAPQAQRETARLQHNLEALLKELKRGSPNWRAISEALSGIAHRADDVVQVIDRIRVLDRRLRNFDWHELQELSGYCSDLDEKDREALKEQILLERRKIVQEHAIVQLAERCERRHQSLRKALDQAAKACSREDRDSTSHHISAAVATEEQQRDDLKRLLRAEKRLLGLTRLKLKKEQP
;
A
#
# COMPACT_ATOMS: atom_id res chain seq x y z
N MET A 1 7.94 -22.84 57.38
CA MET A 1 6.63 -23.03 56.73
C MET A 1 6.18 -21.70 56.16
N THR A 2 6.46 -21.47 54.88
CA THR A 2 6.02 -20.25 54.17
C THR A 2 4.54 -20.40 53.84
N ARG A 3 3.68 -19.65 54.54
CA ARG A 3 2.27 -19.51 54.16
C ARG A 3 2.22 -18.84 52.79
N ASP A 4 1.69 -19.55 51.81
CA ASP A 4 1.49 -19.01 50.47
C ASP A 4 0.44 -17.90 50.55
N PRO A 5 0.78 -16.61 50.33
CA PRO A 5 -0.14 -15.49 50.52
C PRO A 5 -1.32 -15.50 49.54
N PHE A 6 -1.32 -16.41 48.57
CA PHE A 6 -2.39 -16.60 47.59
C PHE A 6 -3.31 -17.79 47.90
N ALA A 7 -3.02 -18.57 48.95
CA ALA A 7 -3.90 -19.66 49.41
C ALA A 7 -5.20 -19.06 49.95
N GLY A 8 -6.27 -19.11 49.16
CA GLY A 8 -7.58 -18.53 49.48
C GLY A 8 -8.15 -17.59 48.42
N ILE A 9 -7.31 -16.91 47.64
CA ILE A 9 -7.77 -15.96 46.60
C ILE A 9 -8.35 -16.70 45.39
N LEU A 10 -7.87 -17.92 45.12
CA LEU A 10 -8.33 -18.76 44.02
C LEU A 10 -9.37 -19.81 44.43
N ASP A 11 -9.76 -19.87 45.71
CA ASP A 11 -10.79 -20.80 46.21
C ASP A 11 -12.14 -20.69 45.46
N PRO A 12 -12.60 -19.50 45.03
CA PRO A 12 -13.79 -19.38 44.20
C PRO A 12 -13.64 -19.96 42.79
N PHE A 13 -12.46 -20.41 42.39
CA PHE A 13 -12.20 -21.10 41.13
C PHE A 13 -11.73 -22.55 41.35
N ALA A 14 -11.55 -22.98 42.60
CA ALA A 14 -11.13 -24.35 42.93
C ALA A 14 -12.17 -25.40 42.54
N TRP A 15 -13.45 -25.02 42.42
CA TRP A 15 -14.51 -25.88 41.87
C TRP A 15 -14.51 -25.96 40.34
N TRP A 16 -13.75 -25.10 39.66
CA TRP A 16 -13.62 -25.13 38.21
C TRP A 16 -12.43 -26.01 37.81
N ASP A 17 -12.65 -27.33 37.82
CA ASP A 17 -11.68 -28.27 37.26
C ASP A 17 -11.71 -28.18 35.73
N ILE A 18 -10.85 -27.31 35.21
CA ILE A 18 -10.66 -27.10 33.77
C ILE A 18 -10.24 -28.41 33.09
N SER A 19 -9.47 -29.26 33.77
CA SER A 19 -9.04 -30.54 33.22
C SER A 19 -10.22 -31.49 33.07
N ALA A 20 -11.06 -31.62 34.11
CA ALA A 20 -12.26 -32.46 34.05
C ALA A 20 -13.28 -31.93 33.04
N THR A 21 -13.40 -30.60 32.92
CA THR A 21 -14.28 -29.95 31.93
C THR A 21 -13.79 -30.20 30.51
N TYR A 22 -12.48 -30.07 30.28
CA TYR A 22 -11.88 -30.39 28.98
C TYR A 22 -12.01 -31.88 28.66
N ASP A 23 -11.80 -32.78 29.61
CA ASP A 23 -11.96 -34.22 29.38
C ASP A 23 -13.39 -34.59 28.99
N ARG A 24 -14.38 -33.94 29.61
CA ARG A 24 -15.80 -34.12 29.27
C ARG A 24 -16.18 -33.54 27.89
N TYR A 25 -15.56 -32.44 27.48
CA TYR A 25 -15.93 -31.69 26.27
C TYR A 25 -14.78 -31.54 25.26
N SER A 26 -13.84 -32.48 25.25
CA SER A 26 -12.59 -32.38 24.47
C SER A 26 -12.85 -32.16 22.98
N GLY A 27 -13.83 -32.87 22.40
CA GLY A 27 -14.23 -32.69 21.01
C GLY A 27 -14.74 -31.28 20.68
N PHE A 28 -15.42 -30.61 21.61
CA PHE A 28 -15.90 -29.24 21.41
C PHE A 28 -14.75 -28.23 21.45
N PHE A 29 -13.83 -28.37 22.41
CA PHE A 29 -12.65 -27.51 22.51
C PHE A 29 -11.73 -27.67 21.31
N ASP A 30 -11.48 -28.92 20.87
CA ASP A 30 -10.64 -29.21 19.72
C ASP A 30 -11.25 -28.62 18.44
N LEU A 31 -12.57 -28.75 18.25
CA LEU A 31 -13.31 -28.10 17.16
C LEU A 31 -13.15 -26.58 17.18
N ALA A 32 -13.33 -25.94 18.34
CA ALA A 32 -13.22 -24.49 18.47
C ALA A 32 -11.80 -24.00 18.14
N ILE A 33 -10.77 -24.72 18.59
CA ILE A 33 -9.37 -24.43 18.32
C ILE A 33 -9.07 -24.58 16.82
N TYR A 34 -9.46 -25.72 16.22
CA TYR A 34 -9.23 -25.98 14.79
C TYR A 34 -9.94 -24.96 13.90
N CYS A 35 -11.21 -24.67 14.17
CA CYS A 35 -11.95 -23.64 13.46
C CYS A 35 -11.25 -22.28 13.55
N SER A 36 -10.80 -21.88 14.75
CA SER A 36 -10.10 -20.60 14.93
C SER A 36 -8.81 -20.51 14.11
N ILE A 37 -8.00 -21.58 14.13
CA ILE A 37 -6.74 -21.67 13.37
C ILE A 37 -7.00 -21.61 11.86
N PHE A 38 -7.91 -22.45 11.36
CA PHE A 38 -8.19 -22.51 9.93
C PHE A 38 -8.90 -21.26 9.41
N ILE A 39 -9.78 -20.63 10.19
CA ILE A 39 -10.36 -19.32 9.84
C ILE A 39 -9.25 -18.28 9.73
N ALA A 40 -8.34 -18.18 10.72
CA ALA A 40 -7.23 -17.23 10.67
C ALA A 40 -6.34 -17.45 9.44
N LEU A 41 -5.97 -18.70 9.16
CA LEU A 41 -5.15 -19.06 8.01
C LEU A 41 -5.86 -18.75 6.68
N ALA A 42 -7.13 -19.13 6.56
CA ALA A 42 -7.95 -18.83 5.40
C ALA A 42 -8.11 -17.33 5.19
N HIS A 43 -8.27 -16.53 6.25
CA HIS A 43 -8.27 -15.07 6.12
C HIS A 43 -6.95 -14.56 5.57
N VAL A 44 -5.80 -15.02 6.06
CA VAL A 44 -4.49 -14.56 5.55
C VAL A 44 -4.30 -14.89 4.07
N VAL A 45 -4.75 -16.07 3.63
CA VAL A 45 -4.59 -16.52 2.23
C VAL A 45 -5.62 -15.87 1.31
N PHE A 46 -6.92 -15.94 1.65
CA PHE A 46 -7.99 -15.56 0.75
C PHE A 46 -8.29 -14.07 0.75
N THR A 47 -8.08 -13.33 1.84
CA THR A 47 -8.31 -11.87 1.82
C THR A 47 -7.32 -11.11 0.95
N ARG A 48 -6.15 -11.71 0.67
CA ARG A 48 -5.19 -11.17 -0.32
C ARG A 48 -5.69 -11.33 -1.76
N ARG A 49 -6.44 -12.39 -2.06
CA ARG A 49 -6.91 -12.72 -3.42
C ARG A 49 -8.30 -12.15 -3.70
N PHE A 50 -9.18 -12.19 -2.70
CA PHE A 50 -10.57 -11.76 -2.79
C PHE A 50 -10.80 -10.65 -1.75
N THR A 51 -10.79 -9.40 -2.22
CA THR A 51 -10.99 -8.24 -1.36
C THR A 51 -12.47 -8.02 -1.05
N GLY A 52 -12.78 -7.44 0.11
CA GLY A 52 -14.14 -7.08 0.51
C GLY A 52 -14.88 -8.11 1.36
N ARG A 53 -16.20 -7.90 1.54
CA ARG A 53 -17.07 -8.76 2.37
C ARG A 53 -17.16 -10.20 1.87
N PRO A 54 -17.29 -10.48 0.56
CA PRO A 54 -17.40 -11.86 0.06
C PRO A 54 -16.16 -12.71 0.38
N GLY A 55 -14.96 -12.12 0.26
CA GLY A 55 -13.71 -12.81 0.60
C GLY A 55 -13.61 -13.20 2.07
N LYS A 56 -14.09 -12.34 2.98
CA LYS A 56 -14.15 -12.63 4.42
C LYS A 56 -15.12 -13.75 4.76
N VAL A 57 -16.31 -13.74 4.15
CA VAL A 57 -17.32 -14.79 4.35
C VAL A 57 -16.79 -16.13 3.84
N MET A 58 -16.19 -16.14 2.65
CA MET A 58 -15.60 -17.34 2.06
C MET A 58 -14.43 -17.89 2.90
N ALA A 59 -13.53 -17.02 3.37
CA ALA A 59 -12.45 -17.43 4.28
C ALA A 59 -12.98 -18.07 5.57
N THR A 60 -14.06 -17.52 6.13
CA THR A 60 -14.68 -18.05 7.35
C THR A 60 -15.36 -19.40 7.10
N ALA A 61 -16.10 -19.54 5.99
CA ALA A 61 -16.75 -20.79 5.61
C ALA A 61 -15.73 -21.92 5.36
N ILE A 62 -14.65 -21.63 4.62
CA ILE A 62 -13.56 -22.60 4.38
C ILE A 62 -12.88 -22.98 5.69
N GLY A 63 -12.61 -21.99 6.56
CA GLY A 63 -12.00 -22.24 7.86
C GLY A 63 -12.84 -23.16 8.76
N LEU A 64 -14.16 -22.91 8.82
CA LEU A 64 -15.10 -23.77 9.53
C LEU A 64 -15.16 -25.18 8.93
N ALA A 65 -15.26 -25.30 7.61
CA ALA A 65 -15.31 -26.60 6.94
C ALA A 65 -14.06 -27.45 7.23
N LEU A 66 -12.87 -26.83 7.19
CA LEU A 66 -11.61 -27.49 7.54
C LEU A 66 -11.54 -27.88 9.03
N GLY A 67 -11.97 -26.99 9.93
CA GLY A 67 -12.00 -27.27 11.36
C GLY A 67 -12.93 -28.44 11.72
N ILE A 68 -14.13 -28.47 11.14
CA ILE A 68 -15.07 -29.58 11.29
C ILE A 68 -14.48 -30.87 10.71
N SER A 69 -13.92 -30.83 9.50
CA SER A 69 -13.34 -32.00 8.84
C SER A 69 -12.19 -32.61 9.66
N LEU A 70 -11.33 -31.78 10.25
CA LEU A 70 -10.24 -32.25 11.10
C LEU A 70 -10.75 -32.86 12.40
N THR A 71 -11.80 -32.28 13.00
CA THR A 71 -12.44 -32.82 14.20
C THR A 71 -13.07 -34.19 13.95
N LEU A 72 -13.72 -34.37 12.79
CA LEU A 72 -14.28 -35.66 12.39
C LEU A 72 -13.18 -36.70 12.14
N ALA A 73 -12.10 -36.30 11.46
CA ALA A 73 -10.93 -37.16 11.28
C ALA A 73 -10.33 -37.58 12.63
N GLN A 74 -10.21 -36.65 13.58
CA GLN A 74 -9.75 -36.92 14.93
C GLN A 74 -10.59 -37.99 15.63
N GLN A 75 -11.92 -37.91 15.55
CA GLN A 75 -12.82 -38.93 16.10
C GLN A 75 -12.60 -40.30 15.46
N GLN A 76 -12.37 -40.34 14.14
CA GLN A 76 -12.15 -41.59 13.40
C GLN A 76 -10.82 -42.25 13.74
N PHE A 77 -9.75 -41.47 13.94
CA PHE A 77 -8.42 -41.99 14.24
C PHE A 77 -8.15 -42.18 15.74
N GLY A 78 -9.10 -41.81 16.62
CA GLY A 78 -8.92 -41.87 18.06
C GLY A 78 -7.81 -40.96 18.60
N TRP A 79 -7.36 -40.00 17.78
CA TRP A 79 -6.36 -39.02 18.17
C TRP A 79 -7.03 -37.92 19.00
N ASN A 80 -6.28 -37.18 19.81
CA ASN A 80 -6.77 -35.91 20.35
C ASN A 80 -5.65 -34.90 20.57
N LEU A 81 -6.00 -33.63 20.74
CA LEU A 81 -5.01 -32.60 20.98
C LEU A 81 -4.18 -32.87 22.25
N ARG A 82 -4.76 -33.58 23.22
CA ARG A 82 -4.07 -34.07 24.43
C ARG A 82 -2.95 -35.06 24.09
N GLN A 83 -3.15 -35.97 23.13
CA GLN A 83 -2.15 -36.93 22.66
C GLN A 83 -1.03 -36.27 21.85
N ALA A 84 -1.25 -35.08 21.28
CA ALA A 84 -0.19 -34.31 20.64
C ALA A 84 0.90 -33.84 21.63
N GLY A 85 0.60 -33.88 22.94
CA GLY A 85 1.57 -33.69 24.01
C GLY A 85 2.27 -32.32 23.95
N PRO A 86 3.60 -32.26 24.13
CA PRO A 86 4.36 -31.00 24.15
C PRO A 86 4.23 -30.17 22.85
N ILE A 87 3.93 -30.80 21.72
CA ILE A 87 3.86 -30.14 20.42
C ILE A 87 2.62 -29.23 20.34
N ALA A 88 1.46 -29.69 20.83
CA ALA A 88 0.25 -28.86 20.85
C ALA A 88 0.42 -27.64 21.76
N VAL A 89 1.06 -27.83 22.93
CA VAL A 89 1.36 -26.71 23.84
C VAL A 89 2.29 -25.70 23.18
N PHE A 90 3.30 -26.16 22.44
CA PHE A 90 4.20 -25.28 21.69
C PHE A 90 3.47 -24.49 20.59
N ILE A 91 2.58 -25.13 19.83
CA ILE A 91 1.77 -24.46 18.80
C ILE A 91 0.84 -23.43 19.45
N ALA A 92 0.16 -23.78 20.54
CA ALA A 92 -0.68 -22.87 21.30
C ALA A 92 0.10 -21.66 21.81
N LEU A 93 1.31 -21.89 22.35
CA LEU A 93 2.21 -20.83 22.80
C LEU A 93 2.56 -19.85 21.67
N LEU A 94 2.90 -20.38 20.49
CA LEU A 94 3.21 -19.56 19.33
C LEU A 94 2.02 -18.73 18.87
N LEU A 95 0.82 -19.32 18.85
CA LEU A 95 -0.41 -18.61 18.49
C LEU A 95 -0.73 -17.48 19.46
N VAL A 96 -0.70 -17.76 20.76
CA VAL A 96 -0.91 -16.76 21.82
C VAL A 96 0.17 -15.67 21.73
N GLY A 97 1.42 -16.06 21.49
CA GLY A 97 2.53 -15.12 21.34
C GLY A 97 2.35 -14.18 20.16
N PHE A 98 1.98 -14.72 19.01
CA PHE A 98 1.70 -13.92 17.81
C PHE A 98 0.50 -12.99 18.02
N LEU A 99 -0.55 -13.47 18.69
CA LEU A 99 -1.72 -12.68 19.03
C LEU A 99 -1.35 -11.49 19.92
N VAL A 100 -0.64 -11.73 21.03
CA VAL A 100 -0.20 -10.68 21.97
C VAL A 100 0.68 -9.66 21.26
N LEU A 101 1.66 -10.10 20.47
CA LEU A 101 2.53 -9.21 19.70
C LEU A 101 1.72 -8.32 18.74
N HIS A 102 0.80 -8.93 17.99
CA HIS A 102 -0.03 -8.20 17.03
C HIS A 102 -0.97 -7.19 17.71
N VAL A 103 -1.52 -7.53 18.89
CA VAL A 103 -2.32 -6.60 19.69
C VAL A 103 -1.46 -5.42 20.17
N LEU A 104 -0.26 -5.67 20.71
CA LEU A 104 0.64 -4.59 21.15
C LEU A 104 1.00 -3.64 20.01
N LEU A 105 1.28 -4.17 18.82
CA LEU A 105 1.60 -3.36 17.65
C LEU A 105 0.40 -2.53 17.16
N ARG A 106 -0.83 -3.05 17.29
CA ARG A 106 -2.05 -2.28 16.98
C ARG A 106 -2.30 -1.13 17.94
N VAL A 107 -1.83 -1.23 19.18
CA VAL A 107 -1.90 -0.14 20.18
C VAL A 107 -0.67 0.78 20.06
N HIS A 108 0.02 0.78 18.92
CA HIS A 108 1.19 1.62 18.63
C HIS A 108 2.38 1.43 19.59
N VAL A 109 2.46 0.28 20.28
CA VAL A 109 3.65 -0.03 21.07
C VAL A 109 4.82 -0.27 20.11
N ALA A 110 5.92 0.46 20.31
CA ALA A 110 7.10 0.34 19.46
C ALA A 110 7.61 -1.12 19.44
N TRP A 111 8.06 -1.59 18.27
CA TRP A 111 8.54 -2.98 18.09
C TRP A 111 9.62 -3.38 19.12
N LYS A 112 10.50 -2.42 19.48
CA LYS A 112 11.54 -2.58 20.50
C LYS A 112 11.00 -2.94 21.89
N LEU A 113 9.77 -2.53 22.21
CA LEU A 113 9.09 -2.84 23.48
C LEU A 113 8.10 -3.99 23.32
N ALA A 114 7.40 -4.08 22.18
CA ALA A 114 6.37 -5.08 21.95
C ALA A 114 6.92 -6.52 21.98
N VAL A 115 8.10 -6.76 21.38
CA VAL A 115 8.75 -8.08 21.37
C VAL A 115 9.16 -8.55 22.78
N PRO A 116 9.97 -7.80 23.55
CA PRO A 116 10.36 -8.23 24.88
C PRO A 116 9.15 -8.36 25.82
N LEU A 117 8.15 -7.48 25.71
CA LEU A 117 6.93 -7.57 26.50
C LEU A 117 6.13 -8.84 26.20
N THR A 118 6.00 -9.20 24.92
CA THR A 118 5.35 -10.46 24.50
C THR A 118 6.09 -11.68 25.08
N TYR A 119 7.42 -11.69 25.00
CA TYR A 119 8.22 -12.79 25.54
C TYR A 119 8.05 -12.92 27.06
N VAL A 120 8.09 -11.80 27.80
CA VAL A 120 7.86 -11.77 29.25
C VAL A 120 6.50 -12.36 29.61
N LEU A 121 5.43 -11.94 28.91
CA LEU A 121 4.08 -12.45 29.14
C LEU A 121 3.99 -13.95 28.86
N LEU A 122 4.55 -14.43 27.75
CA LEU A 122 4.55 -15.86 27.42
C LEU A 122 5.35 -16.69 28.43
N TYR A 123 6.52 -16.21 28.84
CA TYR A 123 7.36 -16.91 29.81
C TYR A 123 6.63 -17.06 31.16
N LEU A 124 6.02 -15.99 31.64
CA LEU A 124 5.21 -16.02 32.87
C LEU A 124 3.98 -16.92 32.72
N PHE A 125 3.31 -16.86 31.57
CA PHE A 125 2.17 -17.71 31.27
C PHE A 125 2.52 -19.20 31.32
N VAL A 126 3.61 -19.62 30.67
CA VAL A 126 4.07 -21.02 30.70
C VAL A 126 4.42 -21.45 32.12
N ARG A 127 5.15 -20.60 32.85
CA ARG A 127 5.58 -20.90 34.20
C ARG A 127 4.40 -21.02 35.17
N ALA A 128 3.34 -20.23 34.98
CA ALA A 128 2.13 -20.26 35.78
C ALA A 128 1.21 -21.44 35.42
N MET A 129 0.99 -21.70 34.12
CA MET A 129 0.00 -22.68 33.66
C MET A 129 0.55 -24.11 33.61
N SER A 130 1.84 -24.31 33.34
CA SER A 130 2.41 -25.64 33.13
C SER A 130 3.87 -25.72 33.59
N PRO A 131 4.14 -25.72 34.91
CA PRO A 131 5.49 -25.89 35.44
C PRO A 131 6.09 -27.25 35.05
N SER A 132 5.27 -28.28 34.86
CA SER A 132 5.68 -29.60 34.38
C SER A 132 6.27 -29.56 32.97
N MET A 133 5.80 -28.67 32.09
CA MET A 133 6.38 -28.53 30.75
C MET A 133 7.81 -27.99 30.81
N LEU A 134 8.06 -26.98 31.64
CA LEU A 134 9.42 -26.45 31.83
C LEU A 134 10.35 -27.51 32.41
N GLN A 135 9.86 -28.34 33.34
CA GLN A 135 10.61 -29.47 33.89
C GLN A 135 10.90 -30.55 32.83
N ALA A 136 9.91 -30.90 32.00
CA ALA A 136 10.07 -31.88 30.93
C ALA A 136 11.05 -31.42 29.84
N VAL A 137 11.09 -30.12 29.55
CA VAL A 137 12.10 -29.54 28.64
C VAL A 137 13.47 -29.52 29.32
N ALA A 138 13.54 -29.11 30.59
CA ALA A 138 14.78 -29.05 31.35
C ALA A 138 15.43 -30.42 31.55
N SER A 139 14.64 -31.48 31.71
CA SER A 139 15.16 -32.85 31.87
C SER A 139 15.79 -33.39 30.58
N ARG A 140 15.32 -32.94 29.41
CA ARG A 140 15.91 -33.31 28.11
C ARG A 140 17.06 -32.40 27.73
N VAL A 141 16.95 -31.11 28.02
CA VAL A 141 17.91 -30.09 27.60
C VAL A 141 18.08 -29.05 28.72
N PRO A 142 18.98 -29.28 29.69
CA PRO A 142 19.06 -28.48 30.91
C PRO A 142 19.46 -27.02 30.66
N PHE A 143 20.23 -26.74 29.60
CA PHE A 143 20.65 -25.38 29.28
C PHE A 143 19.51 -24.50 28.75
N ILE A 144 18.41 -25.06 28.20
CA ILE A 144 17.30 -24.27 27.67
C ILE A 144 16.62 -23.48 28.79
N ASN A 145 16.48 -24.09 29.98
CA ASN A 145 15.88 -23.40 31.11
C ASN A 145 16.74 -22.18 31.53
N LEU A 146 18.06 -22.37 31.66
CA LEU A 146 19.00 -21.30 31.97
C LEU A 146 18.96 -20.19 30.91
N LEU A 147 19.01 -20.56 29.63
CA LEU A 147 18.96 -19.60 28.51
C LEU A 147 17.65 -18.82 28.52
N SER A 148 16.51 -19.49 28.72
CA SER A 148 15.19 -18.84 28.76
C SER A 148 15.08 -17.84 29.93
N ALA A 149 15.69 -18.15 31.08
CA ALA A 149 15.75 -17.27 32.23
C ALA A 149 16.66 -16.05 31.97
N ILE A 150 17.80 -16.22 31.30
CA ILE A 150 18.68 -15.10 30.91
C ILE A 150 17.95 -14.17 29.92
N ILE A 151 17.30 -14.73 28.88
CA ILE A 151 16.51 -13.93 27.93
C ILE A 151 15.39 -13.19 28.66
N PHE A 152 14.72 -13.85 29.60
CA PHE A 152 13.69 -13.23 30.43
C PHE A 152 14.22 -12.02 31.21
N LEU A 153 15.37 -12.15 31.88
CA LEU A 153 15.99 -11.04 32.60
C LEU A 153 16.35 -9.88 31.67
N ILE A 154 16.89 -10.15 30.47
CA ILE A 154 17.18 -9.12 29.47
C ILE A 154 15.90 -8.41 29.02
N CYS A 155 14.83 -9.14 28.75
CA CYS A 155 13.55 -8.57 28.33
C CYS A 155 12.89 -7.76 29.45
N VAL A 156 12.89 -8.25 30.70
CA VAL A 156 12.39 -7.51 31.86
C VAL A 156 13.19 -6.23 32.07
N TRP A 157 14.52 -6.29 31.95
CA TRP A 157 15.38 -5.10 32.01
C TRP A 157 15.03 -4.10 30.91
N GLN A 158 14.85 -4.55 29.65
CA GLN A 158 14.47 -3.68 28.54
C GLN A 158 13.10 -3.02 28.76
N VAL A 159 12.11 -3.78 29.22
CA VAL A 159 10.78 -3.26 29.57
C VAL A 159 10.89 -2.29 30.74
N GLY A 160 11.67 -2.62 31.76
CA GLY A 160 11.93 -1.79 32.93
C GLY A 160 12.59 -0.46 32.57
N VAL A 161 13.64 -0.46 31.75
CA VAL A 161 14.30 0.76 31.27
C VAL A 161 13.38 1.60 30.38
N ALA A 162 12.52 0.96 29.59
CA ALA A 162 11.55 1.67 28.75
C ALA A 162 10.41 2.30 29.55
N LEU A 163 9.97 1.65 30.64
CA LEU A 163 8.94 2.15 31.55
C LEU A 163 9.50 3.05 32.66
N TRP A 164 10.82 3.03 32.88
CA TRP A 164 11.45 3.86 33.88
C TRP A 164 11.19 5.32 33.51
N PRO A 165 10.57 6.12 34.40
CA PRO A 165 10.40 7.53 34.15
C PRO A 165 11.80 8.13 34.10
N LYS A 166 12.32 8.33 32.90
CA LYS A 166 13.54 9.12 32.71
C LYS A 166 13.24 10.45 33.39
N GLY A 167 13.97 10.72 34.47
CA GLY A 167 13.79 11.93 35.26
C GLY A 167 13.74 13.12 34.31
N ARG A 168 12.68 13.92 34.46
CA ARG A 168 12.43 15.17 33.73
C ARG A 168 13.62 16.13 33.93
N GLY A 169 14.70 15.89 33.20
CA GLY A 169 15.78 16.84 33.00
C GLY A 169 15.41 17.72 31.82
N HIS A 170 15.21 19.00 32.10
CA HIS A 170 15.04 20.07 31.12
C HIS A 170 15.97 19.90 29.91
N GLY A 171 15.41 19.62 28.73
CA GLY A 171 16.20 19.56 27.49
C GLY A 171 15.67 18.61 26.42
N GLU A 172 14.80 17.65 26.76
CA GLU A 172 13.90 17.08 25.74
C GLU A 172 12.79 18.09 25.55
N THR A 173 13.06 19.07 24.69
CA THR A 173 12.05 19.63 23.81
C THR A 173 11.03 18.54 23.54
N ALA A 174 9.74 18.86 23.72
CA ALA A 174 8.72 18.15 22.99
C ALA A 174 9.25 18.09 21.55
N ALA A 175 9.77 16.93 21.15
CA ALA A 175 9.78 16.53 19.77
C ALA A 175 8.29 16.47 19.48
N SER A 176 7.75 17.65 19.18
CA SER A 176 6.34 17.88 18.97
C SER A 176 5.90 16.78 18.03
N ASP A 177 4.72 16.21 18.25
CA ASP A 177 4.23 15.14 17.36
C ASP A 177 4.31 15.57 15.88
N SER A 178 4.34 16.88 15.59
CA SER A 178 4.67 17.45 14.28
C SER A 178 6.04 17.05 13.69
N SER A 179 7.10 16.88 14.49
CA SER A 179 8.42 16.40 14.05
C SER A 179 8.43 14.91 13.67
N PHE A 180 7.62 14.09 14.36
CA PHE A 180 7.43 12.67 14.03
C PHE A 180 6.57 12.52 12.77
N ILE A 181 5.49 13.30 12.66
CA ILE A 181 4.64 13.36 11.46
C ILE A 181 5.46 13.81 10.23
N ALA A 182 6.27 14.86 10.35
CA ALA A 182 7.17 15.31 9.29
C ALA A 182 8.22 14.24 8.89
N GLY A 183 8.61 13.37 9.83
CA GLY A 183 9.55 12.27 9.58
C GLY A 183 8.96 11.11 8.77
N LEU A 184 7.67 10.78 8.97
CA LEU A 184 6.98 9.71 8.25
C LEU A 184 6.69 10.08 6.79
N ASP A 185 6.47 11.37 6.52
CA ASP A 185 6.09 11.83 5.18
C ASP A 185 7.28 11.99 4.23
N ARG A 186 8.45 12.35 4.75
CA ARG A 186 9.65 12.63 3.96
C ARG A 186 10.06 11.52 2.98
N LYS A 187 9.85 10.24 3.34
CA LYS A 187 10.15 9.11 2.44
C LYS A 187 9.15 9.02 1.29
N HIS A 188 7.90 9.40 1.53
CA HIS A 188 6.84 9.42 0.53
C HIS A 188 7.06 10.57 -0.43
N GLU A 189 7.28 11.79 0.06
CA GLU A 189 7.58 12.95 -0.78
C GLU A 189 8.79 12.76 -1.70
N GLN A 190 9.84 12.09 -1.21
CA GLN A 190 10.99 11.75 -2.04
C GLN A 190 10.64 10.79 -3.19
N ARG A 191 9.65 9.89 -2.99
CA ARG A 191 9.15 9.02 -4.06
C ARG A 191 8.34 9.84 -5.08
N GLU A 192 7.54 10.80 -4.62
CA GLU A 192 6.79 11.70 -5.51
C GLU A 192 7.72 12.49 -6.41
N VAL A 193 8.75 13.13 -5.84
CA VAL A 193 9.74 13.87 -6.60
C VAL A 193 10.46 12.97 -7.62
N LYS A 194 10.68 11.69 -7.30
CA LYS A 194 11.24 10.74 -8.27
C LYS A 194 10.26 10.44 -9.42
N VAL A 195 8.98 10.27 -9.12
CA VAL A 195 7.91 10.07 -10.11
C VAL A 195 7.77 11.29 -11.02
N GLU A 196 7.62 12.48 -10.45
CA GLU A 196 7.52 13.75 -11.20
C GLU A 196 8.78 14.00 -12.05
N LYS A 197 9.98 13.75 -11.50
CA LYS A 197 11.23 13.83 -12.27
C LYS A 197 11.23 12.86 -13.45
N ARG A 198 10.67 11.66 -13.30
CA ARG A 198 10.58 10.66 -14.37
C ARG A 198 9.63 11.14 -15.48
N ILE A 199 8.47 11.67 -15.13
CA ILE A 199 7.51 12.27 -16.08
C ILE A 199 8.19 13.38 -16.87
N ARG A 200 8.77 14.35 -16.16
CA ARG A 200 9.39 15.53 -16.76
C ARG A 200 10.62 15.22 -17.62
N LYS A 201 11.49 14.31 -17.19
CA LYS A 201 12.78 14.06 -17.88
C LYS A 201 12.65 13.09 -19.04
N ARG A 202 11.69 12.16 -19.01
CA ARG A 202 11.61 11.08 -20.00
C ARG A 202 10.33 11.14 -20.81
N LEU A 203 9.18 11.02 -20.15
CA LEU A 203 7.90 10.82 -20.83
C LEU A 203 7.48 12.04 -21.64
N ALA A 204 7.48 13.22 -21.02
CA ALA A 204 6.94 14.40 -21.70
C ALA A 204 7.82 14.93 -22.85
N PRO A 205 9.17 14.95 -22.77
CA PRO A 205 10.02 15.25 -23.92
C PRO A 205 9.91 14.20 -25.04
N GLN A 206 9.70 12.93 -24.69
CA GLN A 206 9.45 11.88 -25.67
C GLN A 206 8.17 12.16 -26.45
N ALA A 207 7.06 12.45 -25.77
CA ALA A 207 5.79 12.81 -26.41
C ALA A 207 5.96 14.03 -27.35
N GLN A 208 6.63 15.09 -26.89
CA GLN A 208 6.87 16.28 -27.73
C GLN A 208 7.69 15.98 -29.00
N ARG A 209 8.72 15.14 -28.89
CA ARG A 209 9.55 14.77 -30.04
C ARG A 209 8.76 13.95 -31.05
N GLU A 210 7.96 13.00 -30.59
CA GLU A 210 7.11 12.20 -31.48
C GLU A 210 6.06 13.08 -32.15
N THR A 211 5.38 13.96 -31.42
CA THR A 211 4.41 14.91 -31.99
C THR A 211 5.04 15.81 -33.06
N ALA A 212 6.25 16.31 -32.83
CA ALA A 212 6.96 17.11 -33.84
C ALA A 212 7.30 16.30 -35.10
N ARG A 213 7.65 15.01 -34.95
CA ARG A 213 7.89 14.11 -36.08
C ARG A 213 6.62 13.79 -36.85
N LEU A 214 5.50 13.56 -36.16
CA LEU A 214 4.20 13.32 -36.78
C LEU A 214 3.79 14.51 -37.64
N GLN A 215 3.87 15.73 -37.10
CA GLN A 215 3.60 16.95 -37.83
C GLN A 215 4.48 17.08 -39.08
N HIS A 216 5.81 16.89 -38.95
CA HIS A 216 6.73 16.97 -40.07
C HIS A 216 6.41 15.96 -41.18
N ASN A 217 6.09 14.71 -40.79
CA ASN A 217 5.73 13.67 -41.74
C ASN A 217 4.41 14.00 -42.46
N LEU A 218 3.41 14.53 -41.76
CA LEU A 218 2.14 14.94 -42.38
C LEU A 218 2.34 16.09 -43.37
N GLU A 219 3.16 17.08 -43.02
CA GLU A 219 3.51 18.19 -43.92
C GLU A 219 4.29 17.70 -45.15
N ALA A 220 5.16 16.70 -45.00
CA ALA A 220 5.86 16.06 -46.11
C ALA A 220 4.88 15.32 -47.04
N LEU A 221 3.87 14.63 -46.50
CA LEU A 221 2.82 14.00 -47.29
C LEU A 221 1.97 15.03 -48.06
N LEU A 222 1.65 16.18 -47.46
CA LEU A 222 0.97 17.27 -48.18
C LEU A 222 1.83 17.82 -49.34
N LYS A 223 3.15 17.88 -49.19
CA LYS A 223 4.06 18.27 -50.27
C LYS A 223 4.11 17.22 -51.37
N GLU A 224 4.10 15.93 -51.01
CA GLU A 224 4.08 14.83 -51.99
C GLU A 224 2.78 14.81 -52.80
N LEU A 225 1.64 15.06 -52.15
CA LEU A 225 0.32 15.15 -52.81
C LEU A 225 0.21 16.29 -53.83
N LYS A 226 1.01 17.36 -53.66
CA LYS A 226 1.04 18.48 -54.61
C LYS A 226 1.82 18.17 -55.89
N ARG A 227 2.54 17.03 -55.96
CA ARG A 227 3.23 16.61 -57.19
C ARG A 227 2.22 16.17 -58.26
N GLY A 228 2.61 16.26 -59.53
CA GLY A 228 1.75 15.90 -60.66
C GLY A 228 1.23 14.46 -60.59
N SER A 229 2.09 13.52 -60.18
CA SER A 229 1.81 12.08 -60.06
C SER A 229 2.19 11.54 -58.66
N PRO A 230 1.32 11.72 -57.64
CA PRO A 230 1.59 11.24 -56.29
C PRO A 230 1.62 9.71 -56.24
N ASN A 231 2.56 9.15 -55.48
CA ASN A 231 2.60 7.71 -55.24
C ASN A 231 1.61 7.33 -54.12
N TRP A 232 0.37 7.03 -54.49
CA TRP A 232 -0.73 6.72 -53.57
C TRP A 232 -0.42 5.60 -52.59
N ARG A 233 0.27 4.55 -53.06
CA ARG A 233 0.63 3.39 -52.23
C ARG A 233 1.61 3.79 -51.12
N ALA A 234 2.63 4.57 -51.47
CA ALA A 234 3.60 5.08 -50.51
C ALA A 234 2.95 6.04 -49.49
N ILE A 235 2.02 6.89 -49.93
CA ILE A 235 1.29 7.81 -49.05
C ILE A 235 0.41 7.02 -48.07
N SER A 236 -0.35 6.02 -48.56
CA SER A 236 -1.19 5.19 -47.70
C SER A 236 -0.39 4.40 -46.67
N GLU A 237 0.77 3.84 -47.06
CA GLU A 237 1.68 3.14 -46.14
C GLU A 237 2.25 4.10 -45.08
N ALA A 238 2.66 5.30 -45.49
CA ALA A 238 3.14 6.33 -44.59
C ALA A 238 2.05 6.79 -43.60
N LEU A 239 0.80 6.97 -44.05
CA LEU A 239 -0.33 7.31 -43.18
C LEU A 239 -0.57 6.23 -42.11
N SER A 240 -0.51 4.95 -42.48
CA SER A 240 -0.60 3.84 -41.53
C SER A 240 0.54 3.88 -40.50
N GLY A 241 1.77 4.11 -40.95
CA GLY A 241 2.94 4.26 -40.07
C GLY A 241 2.84 5.46 -39.12
N ILE A 242 2.31 6.59 -39.59
CA ILE A 242 2.03 7.78 -38.76
C ILE A 242 0.96 7.45 -37.72
N ALA A 243 -0.10 6.75 -38.11
CA ALA A 243 -1.20 6.39 -37.22
C ALA A 243 -0.73 5.49 -36.06
N HIS A 244 0.14 4.51 -36.34
CA HIS A 244 0.76 3.69 -35.29
C HIS A 244 1.64 4.50 -34.34
N ARG A 245 2.45 5.44 -34.85
CA ARG A 245 3.28 6.30 -34.00
C ARG A 245 2.45 7.28 -33.17
N ALA A 246 1.30 7.72 -33.66
CA ALA A 246 0.37 8.52 -32.89
C ALA A 246 -0.15 7.75 -31.67
N ASP A 247 -0.41 6.44 -31.81
CA ASP A 247 -0.83 5.59 -30.70
C ASP A 247 0.24 5.51 -29.59
N ASP A 248 1.53 5.53 -29.95
CA ASP A 248 2.63 5.61 -28.97
C ASP A 248 2.59 6.90 -28.15
N VAL A 249 2.23 8.04 -28.76
CA VAL A 249 2.08 9.32 -28.05
C VAL A 249 0.98 9.23 -26.99
N VAL A 250 -0.15 8.58 -27.31
CA VAL A 250 -1.22 8.36 -26.34
C VAL A 250 -0.81 7.43 -25.21
N GLN A 251 -0.09 6.35 -25.49
CA GLN A 251 0.43 5.50 -24.41
C GLN A 251 1.33 6.28 -23.45
N VAL A 252 2.10 7.24 -23.95
CA VAL A 252 2.92 8.12 -23.10
C VAL A 252 2.04 9.06 -22.27
N ILE A 253 1.01 9.67 -22.86
CA ILE A 253 0.04 10.52 -22.14
C ILE A 253 -0.70 9.72 -21.06
N ASP A 254 -1.10 8.48 -21.35
CA ASP A 254 -1.76 7.59 -20.39
C ASP A 254 -0.85 7.24 -19.22
N ARG A 255 0.44 6.99 -19.48
CA ARG A 255 1.43 6.78 -18.41
C ARG A 255 1.55 8.01 -17.52
N ILE A 256 1.49 9.22 -18.08
CA ILE A 256 1.48 10.47 -17.30
C ILE A 256 0.21 10.52 -16.44
N ARG A 257 -0.96 10.28 -17.03
CA ARG A 257 -2.26 10.28 -16.33
C ARG A 257 -2.32 9.26 -15.18
N VAL A 258 -1.79 8.06 -15.36
CA VAL A 258 -1.76 7.02 -14.31
C VAL A 258 -0.85 7.43 -13.16
N LEU A 259 0.28 8.06 -13.44
CA LEU A 259 1.19 8.54 -12.39
C LEU A 259 0.58 9.71 -11.63
N ASP A 260 -0.04 10.67 -12.33
CA ASP A 260 -0.74 11.81 -11.75
C ASP A 260 -1.92 11.39 -10.86
N ARG A 261 -2.76 10.44 -11.32
CA ARG A 261 -3.86 9.91 -10.50
C ARG A 261 -3.39 9.27 -9.18
N ARG A 262 -2.18 8.69 -9.17
CA ARG A 262 -1.60 8.12 -7.95
C ARG A 262 -1.14 9.21 -6.98
N LEU A 263 -0.54 10.28 -7.48
CA LEU A 263 -0.16 11.46 -6.69
C LEU A 263 -1.40 12.13 -6.10
N ARG A 264 -2.45 12.34 -6.91
CA ARG A 264 -3.69 12.96 -6.43
C ARG A 264 -4.38 12.19 -5.30
N ASN A 265 -4.42 10.86 -5.41
CA ASN A 265 -5.00 10.05 -4.34
C ASN A 265 -4.22 10.16 -3.03
N PHE A 266 -2.90 10.38 -3.14
CA PHE A 266 -2.02 10.61 -2.00
C PHE A 266 -2.24 12.01 -1.41
N ASP A 267 -2.15 13.06 -2.23
CA ASP A 267 -2.37 14.46 -1.82
C ASP A 267 -3.75 14.66 -1.16
N TRP A 268 -4.77 13.98 -1.66
CA TRP A 268 -6.11 14.02 -1.08
C TRP A 268 -6.17 13.40 0.32
N HIS A 269 -5.49 12.27 0.53
CA HIS A 269 -5.43 11.60 1.83
C HIS A 269 -4.69 12.47 2.84
N GLU A 270 -3.54 13.02 2.44
CA GLU A 270 -2.76 13.92 3.28
C GLU A 270 -3.57 15.17 3.67
N LEU A 271 -4.27 15.77 2.71
CA LEU A 271 -5.15 16.90 2.99
C LEU A 271 -6.24 16.57 4.02
N GLN A 272 -6.82 15.37 3.95
CA GLN A 272 -7.82 14.92 4.92
C GLN A 272 -7.21 14.75 6.31
N GLU A 273 -6.04 14.13 6.41
CA GLU A 273 -5.32 13.97 7.67
C GLU A 273 -4.95 15.33 8.29
N LEU A 274 -4.31 16.22 7.51
CA LEU A 274 -3.95 17.57 7.95
C LEU A 274 -5.18 18.37 8.41
N SER A 275 -6.32 18.22 7.74
CA SER A 275 -7.55 18.91 8.15
C SER A 275 -8.08 18.41 9.51
N GLY A 276 -7.92 17.12 9.81
CA GLY A 276 -8.32 16.52 11.08
C GLY A 276 -7.47 17.03 12.25
N TYR A 277 -6.16 17.19 12.05
CA TYR A 277 -5.26 17.70 13.09
C TYR A 277 -5.45 19.19 13.41
N CYS A 278 -6.08 19.97 12.53
CA CYS A 278 -6.20 21.43 12.67
C CYS A 278 -7.11 21.89 13.82
N SER A 279 -7.95 21.00 14.37
CA SER A 279 -8.76 21.30 15.56
C SER A 279 -7.97 21.27 16.86
N ASP A 280 -6.88 20.49 16.91
CA ASP A 280 -6.26 20.06 18.16
C ASP A 280 -4.93 20.80 18.45
N LEU A 281 -4.53 21.72 17.56
CA LEU A 281 -3.26 22.42 17.63
C LEU A 281 -3.38 23.84 18.19
N ASP A 282 -2.31 24.29 18.84
CA ASP A 282 -2.12 25.67 19.31
C ASP A 282 -2.11 26.67 18.14
N GLU A 283 -2.40 27.94 18.42
CA GLU A 283 -2.62 28.98 17.41
C GLU A 283 -1.45 29.14 16.42
N LYS A 284 -0.19 29.05 16.90
CA LYS A 284 1.00 29.13 16.05
C LYS A 284 1.13 27.93 15.11
N ASP A 285 0.95 26.72 15.62
CA ASP A 285 1.01 25.49 14.82
C ASP A 285 -0.15 25.42 13.82
N ARG A 286 -1.30 25.99 14.20
CA ARG A 286 -2.47 26.12 13.35
C ARG A 286 -2.22 27.02 12.13
N GLU A 287 -1.48 28.11 12.28
CA GLU A 287 -1.09 28.96 11.15
C GLU A 287 -0.15 28.24 10.19
N ALA A 288 0.87 27.54 10.71
CA ALA A 288 1.77 26.73 9.89
C ALA A 288 1.01 25.63 9.13
N LEU A 289 0.08 24.94 9.80
CA LEU A 289 -0.76 23.92 9.19
C LEU A 289 -1.71 24.49 8.12
N LYS A 290 -2.27 25.69 8.34
CA LYS A 290 -3.07 26.40 7.33
C LYS A 290 -2.25 26.67 6.07
N GLU A 291 -0.99 27.06 6.20
CA GLU A 291 -0.10 27.25 5.04
C GLU A 291 0.14 25.93 4.29
N GLN A 292 0.35 24.83 5.01
CA GLN A 292 0.53 23.50 4.40
C GLN A 292 -0.74 23.03 3.67
N ILE A 293 -1.91 23.20 4.29
CA ILE A 293 -3.21 22.93 3.66
C ILE A 293 -3.40 23.76 2.38
N LEU A 294 -3.01 25.04 2.39
CA LEU A 294 -3.07 25.89 1.20
C LEU A 294 -2.12 25.40 0.09
N LEU A 295 -0.95 24.87 0.45
CA LEU A 295 0.01 24.30 -0.50
C LEU A 295 -0.57 23.02 -1.12
N GLU A 296 -1.11 22.10 -0.33
CA GLU A 296 -1.75 20.88 -0.81
C GLU A 296 -2.96 21.17 -1.72
N ARG A 297 -3.80 22.15 -1.34
CA ARG A 297 -4.90 22.60 -2.22
C ARG A 297 -4.39 23.13 -3.57
N ARG A 298 -3.27 23.87 -3.58
CA ARG A 298 -2.66 24.35 -4.83
C ARG A 298 -2.12 23.19 -5.68
N LYS A 299 -1.54 22.14 -5.06
CA LYS A 299 -1.10 20.92 -5.76
C LYS A 299 -2.29 20.24 -6.44
N ILE A 300 -3.37 19.96 -5.68
CA ILE A 300 -4.60 19.34 -6.20
C ILE A 300 -5.20 20.11 -7.38
N VAL A 301 -5.20 21.45 -7.34
CA VAL A 301 -5.66 22.27 -8.46
C VAL A 301 -4.78 22.09 -9.71
N GLN A 302 -3.46 21.98 -9.55
CA GLN A 302 -2.56 21.69 -10.68
C GLN A 302 -2.76 20.28 -11.24
N GLU A 303 -2.92 19.28 -10.37
CA GLU A 303 -3.22 17.89 -10.78
C GLU A 303 -4.54 17.82 -11.56
N HIS A 304 -5.58 18.50 -11.10
CA HIS A 304 -6.85 18.58 -11.83
C HIS A 304 -6.67 19.19 -13.23
N ALA A 305 -5.83 20.23 -13.36
CA ALA A 305 -5.51 20.81 -14.66
C ALA A 305 -4.72 19.83 -15.56
N ILE A 306 -3.82 19.02 -15.00
CA ILE A 306 -3.08 17.98 -15.73
C ILE A 306 -4.07 16.93 -16.27
N VAL A 307 -5.01 16.46 -15.46
CA VAL A 307 -6.05 15.51 -15.89
C VAL A 307 -6.88 16.07 -17.04
N GLN A 308 -7.38 17.29 -16.92
CA GLN A 308 -8.17 17.91 -17.99
C GLN A 308 -7.37 18.07 -19.29
N LEU A 309 -6.08 18.41 -19.21
CA LEU A 309 -5.21 18.51 -20.38
C LEU A 309 -4.94 17.15 -21.00
N ALA A 310 -4.72 16.11 -20.20
CA ALA A 310 -4.54 14.75 -20.69
C ALA A 310 -5.79 14.24 -21.43
N GLU A 311 -6.99 14.49 -20.90
CA GLU A 311 -8.26 14.15 -21.55
C GLU A 311 -8.49 14.92 -22.86
N ARG A 312 -8.01 16.17 -22.96
CA ARG A 312 -8.05 16.92 -24.23
C ARG A 312 -7.08 16.33 -25.24
N CYS A 313 -5.87 15.97 -24.83
CA CYS A 313 -4.92 15.27 -25.71
C CYS A 313 -5.48 13.93 -26.21
N GLU A 314 -6.15 13.16 -25.36
CA GLU A 314 -6.79 11.89 -25.75
C GLU A 314 -7.89 12.11 -26.80
N ARG A 315 -8.76 13.12 -26.59
CA ARG A 315 -9.78 13.50 -27.58
C ARG A 315 -9.17 13.96 -28.91
N ARG A 316 -8.08 14.73 -28.86
CA ARG A 316 -7.36 15.18 -30.07
C ARG A 316 -6.73 13.99 -30.81
N HIS A 317 -6.16 13.02 -30.10
CA HIS A 317 -5.67 11.80 -30.72
C HIS A 317 -6.77 11.01 -31.42
N GLN A 318 -7.94 10.86 -30.80
CA GLN A 318 -9.07 10.17 -31.45
C GLN A 318 -9.51 10.89 -32.73
N SER A 319 -9.52 12.22 -32.74
CA SER A 319 -9.81 13.02 -33.93
C SER A 319 -8.70 12.88 -34.99
N LEU A 320 -7.43 12.90 -34.59
CA LEU A 320 -6.28 12.68 -35.46
C LEU A 320 -6.38 11.31 -36.12
N ARG A 321 -6.63 10.24 -35.35
CA ARG A 321 -6.79 8.88 -35.85
C ARG A 321 -7.90 8.78 -36.89
N LYS A 322 -9.06 9.38 -36.62
CA LYS A 322 -10.18 9.43 -37.57
C LYS A 322 -9.78 10.14 -38.87
N ALA A 323 -9.07 11.27 -38.79
CA ALA A 323 -8.60 12.00 -39.96
C ALA A 323 -7.57 11.18 -40.78
N LEU A 324 -6.65 10.49 -40.11
CA LEU A 324 -5.68 9.61 -40.78
C LEU A 324 -6.35 8.41 -41.47
N ASP A 325 -7.32 7.77 -40.82
CA ASP A 325 -8.06 6.65 -41.40
C ASP A 325 -8.92 7.11 -42.60
N GLN A 326 -9.51 8.31 -42.54
CA GLN A 326 -10.23 8.93 -43.65
C GLN A 326 -9.29 9.29 -44.82
N ALA A 327 -8.11 9.86 -44.52
CA ALA A 327 -7.09 10.14 -45.52
C ALA A 327 -6.61 8.85 -46.21
N ALA A 328 -6.38 7.76 -45.47
CA ALA A 328 -5.99 6.48 -46.04
C ALA A 328 -7.08 5.90 -46.96
N LYS A 329 -8.35 6.02 -46.59
CA LYS A 329 -9.49 5.63 -47.45
C LYS A 329 -9.56 6.48 -48.72
N ALA A 330 -9.36 7.79 -48.62
CA ALA A 330 -9.32 8.67 -49.80
C ALA A 330 -8.13 8.34 -50.72
N CYS A 331 -6.94 8.05 -50.15
CA CYS A 331 -5.78 7.57 -50.90
C CYS A 331 -6.09 6.31 -51.70
N SER A 332 -6.82 5.35 -51.13
CA SER A 332 -7.19 4.11 -51.84
C SER A 332 -8.12 4.32 -53.04
N ARG A 333 -8.77 5.49 -53.11
CA ARG A 333 -9.64 5.92 -54.23
C ARG A 333 -8.93 6.89 -55.17
N GLU A 334 -7.66 7.20 -54.91
CA GLU A 334 -6.87 8.19 -55.65
C GLU A 334 -7.49 9.60 -55.67
N ASP A 335 -8.31 9.93 -54.66
CA ASP A 335 -8.96 11.23 -54.53
C ASP A 335 -8.02 12.24 -53.84
N ARG A 336 -7.38 13.08 -54.65
CA ARG A 336 -6.39 14.07 -54.18
C ARG A 336 -6.98 15.12 -53.25
N ASP A 337 -8.14 15.64 -53.57
CA ASP A 337 -8.73 16.76 -52.83
C ASP A 337 -9.20 16.30 -51.46
N SER A 338 -9.91 15.17 -51.40
CA SER A 338 -10.32 14.58 -50.13
C SER A 338 -9.12 14.16 -49.28
N THR A 339 -8.08 13.56 -49.89
CA THR A 339 -6.87 13.17 -49.15
C THR A 339 -6.17 14.40 -48.58
N SER A 340 -5.95 15.44 -49.40
CA SER A 340 -5.33 16.70 -48.98
C SER A 340 -6.10 17.37 -47.85
N HIS A 341 -7.44 17.38 -47.93
CA HIS A 341 -8.32 17.90 -46.90
C HIS A 341 -8.15 17.16 -45.56
N HIS A 342 -8.22 15.83 -45.57
CA HIS A 342 -8.10 15.03 -44.35
C HIS A 342 -6.69 15.10 -43.73
N ILE A 343 -5.62 15.12 -44.54
CA ILE A 343 -4.27 15.32 -44.02
C ILE A 343 -4.11 16.72 -43.42
N SER A 344 -4.68 17.75 -44.04
CA SER A 344 -4.66 19.12 -43.49
C SER A 344 -5.40 19.20 -42.15
N ALA A 345 -6.55 18.51 -42.02
CA ALA A 345 -7.27 18.39 -40.76
C ALA A 345 -6.45 17.63 -39.69
N ALA A 346 -5.70 16.59 -40.08
CA ALA A 346 -4.78 15.88 -39.21
C ALA A 346 -3.64 16.80 -38.72
N VAL A 347 -3.03 17.60 -39.60
CA VAL A 347 -2.00 18.59 -39.25
C VAL A 347 -2.53 19.61 -38.23
N ALA A 348 -3.72 20.17 -38.48
CA ALA A 348 -4.34 21.12 -37.57
C ALA A 348 -4.63 20.51 -36.18
N THR A 349 -5.11 19.27 -36.16
CA THR A 349 -5.38 18.53 -34.90
C THR A 349 -4.08 18.23 -34.15
N GLU A 350 -3.01 17.89 -34.86
CA GLU A 350 -1.71 17.59 -34.28
C GLU A 350 -1.03 18.85 -33.73
N GLU A 351 -1.14 19.99 -34.41
CA GLU A 351 -0.65 21.27 -33.91
C GLU A 351 -1.35 21.65 -32.60
N GLN A 352 -2.67 21.47 -32.56
CA GLN A 352 -3.45 21.62 -31.35
C GLN A 352 -2.94 20.66 -30.25
N GLN A 353 -2.79 19.37 -30.54
CA GLN A 353 -2.31 18.38 -29.56
C GLN A 353 -0.93 18.74 -29.00
N ARG A 354 -0.03 19.26 -29.85
CA ARG A 354 1.28 19.79 -29.46
C ARG A 354 1.18 20.92 -28.45
N ASP A 355 0.23 21.83 -28.62
CA ASP A 355 0.05 22.96 -27.71
C ASP A 355 -0.55 22.53 -26.36
N ASP A 356 -1.46 21.55 -26.35
CA ASP A 356 -1.95 20.96 -25.10
C ASP A 356 -0.83 20.21 -24.36
N LEU A 357 0.03 19.48 -25.08
CA LEU A 357 1.21 18.84 -24.50
C LEU A 357 2.19 19.86 -23.89
N LYS A 358 2.40 21.02 -24.53
CA LYS A 358 3.19 22.12 -23.94
C LYS A 358 2.55 22.66 -22.67
N ARG A 359 1.22 22.81 -22.64
CA ARG A 359 0.48 23.26 -21.45
C ARG A 359 0.56 22.25 -20.32
N LEU A 360 0.41 20.96 -20.63
CA LEU A 360 0.55 19.85 -19.69
C LEU A 360 1.94 19.88 -19.04
N LEU A 361 2.99 20.04 -19.85
CA LEU A 361 4.37 20.19 -19.37
C LEU A 361 4.59 21.39 -18.44
N ARG A 362 3.90 22.51 -18.71
CA ARG A 362 3.96 23.68 -17.83
C ARG A 362 3.25 23.41 -16.50
N ALA A 363 2.12 22.72 -16.51
CA ALA A 363 1.41 22.32 -15.30
C ALA A 363 2.25 21.36 -14.43
N GLU A 364 2.84 20.32 -15.05
CA GLU A 364 3.78 19.40 -14.42
C GLU A 364 5.00 20.13 -13.80
N LYS A 365 5.54 21.13 -14.50
CA LYS A 365 6.64 21.95 -13.97
C LYS A 365 6.21 22.75 -12.73
N ARG A 366 4.98 23.24 -12.69
CA ARG A 366 4.42 23.97 -11.54
C ARG A 366 4.19 23.03 -10.36
N LEU A 367 3.61 21.85 -10.61
CA LEU A 367 3.39 20.83 -9.59
C LEU A 367 4.72 20.45 -8.90
N LEU A 368 5.74 20.09 -9.68
CA LEU A 368 7.09 19.81 -9.17
C LEU A 368 7.71 21.00 -8.41
N GLY A 369 7.35 22.24 -8.76
CA GLY A 369 7.75 23.43 -8.02
C GLY A 369 7.11 23.51 -6.64
N LEU A 370 5.82 23.19 -6.54
CA LEU A 370 5.07 23.12 -5.28
C LEU A 370 5.58 21.99 -4.39
N THR A 371 5.79 20.79 -4.95
CA THR A 371 6.33 19.62 -4.23
C THR A 371 7.71 19.90 -3.65
N ARG A 372 8.57 20.62 -4.38
CA ARG A 372 9.88 21.06 -3.87
C ARG A 372 9.80 22.15 -2.80
N LEU A 373 8.84 23.07 -2.93
CA LEU A 373 8.61 24.11 -1.94
C LEU A 373 8.24 23.47 -0.59
N LYS A 374 7.35 22.46 -0.62
CA LYS A 374 6.95 21.69 0.55
C LYS A 374 8.14 21.00 1.21
N LEU A 375 8.89 20.19 0.45
CA LEU A 375 10.12 19.55 0.91
C LEU A 375 11.18 20.50 1.51
N LYS A 376 11.21 21.76 1.07
CA LYS A 376 12.12 22.77 1.60
C LYS A 376 11.60 23.34 2.92
N LYS A 377 10.29 23.53 3.07
CA LYS A 377 9.66 23.97 4.32
C LYS A 377 9.77 22.92 5.42
N GLU A 378 9.79 21.64 5.06
CA GLU A 378 9.94 20.52 6.01
C GLU A 378 11.39 20.23 6.42
N GLN A 379 12.38 20.95 5.89
CA GLN A 379 13.75 20.84 6.36
C GLN A 379 13.94 21.74 7.57
N PRO A 380 14.15 21.17 8.78
CA PRO A 380 14.36 21.93 10.00
C PRO A 380 15.66 22.75 9.95
#